data_AF-A0A250VPU8-F1
#
_entry.id   AF-A0A250VPU8-F1
#
_cell.length_a   1.000
_cell.length_b   1.000
_cell.length_c   1.000
_cell.angle_alpha   90.00
_cell.angle_beta   90.00
_cell.angle_gamma   90.00
#
_symmetry.space_group_name_H-M   'P 1'
#
loop_
_entity.id
_entity.type
_entity.pdbx_description
1 polymer ?
#
loop_
_entity_poly.entity_id
_entity_poly.type
_entity_poly.pdbx_seq_one_letter_code
_entity_poly.pdbx_strand_id
1 'polypeptide(L)' 'MMPTEYSRGPAWEPYTVVDRNLYTGQNPASSGPLAKELLKDLS' A
#
# COMPACT_ATOMS: atom_id res chain seq x y z
N MET A 1 3.85 22.98 2.60
CA MET A 1 2.99 21.83 2.98
C MET A 1 2.93 20.94 1.74
N MET A 2 3.55 19.76 1.76
CA MET A 2 3.39 18.80 0.65
C MET A 2 2.05 18.10 0.88
N PRO A 3 1.09 18.18 -0.04
CA PRO A 3 -0.17 17.45 0.09
C PRO A 3 0.06 15.94 0.01
N THR A 4 -0.86 15.17 0.56
CA THR A 4 -0.88 13.71 0.34
C THR A 4 -1.25 13.44 -1.11
N GLU A 5 -0.42 12.66 -1.81
CA GLU A 5 -0.71 12.19 -3.16
C GLU A 5 -1.66 10.97 -3.10
N TYR A 6 -2.91 11.16 -3.50
CA TYR A 6 -3.90 10.07 -3.56
C TYR A 6 -3.78 9.31 -4.88
N SER A 7 -3.77 7.98 -4.80
CA SER A 7 -3.81 7.09 -5.95
C SER A 7 -4.62 5.84 -5.64
N ARG A 8 -5.12 5.18 -6.69
CA ARG A 8 -5.89 3.95 -6.59
C ARG A 8 -5.70 3.07 -7.83
N GLY A 9 -5.78 1.76 -7.62
CA GLY A 9 -5.90 0.78 -8.70
C GLY A 9 -7.35 0.57 -9.14
N PRO A 10 -7.59 -0.44 -10.00
CA PRO A 10 -8.95 -0.87 -10.34
C PRO A 10 -9.78 -1.24 -9.11
N ALA A 11 -11.10 -1.16 -9.22
CA ALA A 11 -11.99 -1.52 -8.12
C ALA A 11 -11.84 -3.00 -7.75
N TRP A 12 -11.80 -3.30 -6.45
CA TRP A 12 -11.67 -4.65 -5.87
C TRP A 12 -10.37 -5.42 -6.17
N GLU A 13 -9.53 -4.95 -7.08
CA GLU A 13 -8.19 -5.51 -7.31
C GLU A 13 -7.21 -5.10 -6.19
N PRO A 14 -6.17 -5.89 -5.91
CA PRO A 14 -5.10 -5.51 -4.99
C PRO A 14 -4.36 -4.24 -5.48
N TYR A 15 -4.13 -3.29 -4.57
CA TYR A 15 -3.33 -2.11 -4.84
C TYR A 15 -2.66 -1.62 -3.55
N THR A 16 -1.33 -1.48 -3.60
CA THR A 16 -0.51 -1.07 -2.46
C THR A 16 0.43 0.07 -2.87
N VAL A 17 0.63 1.04 -1.98
CA VAL A 17 1.61 2.12 -2.15
C VAL A 17 2.50 2.17 -0.92
N VAL A 18 3.81 2.26 -1.15
CA VAL A 18 4.84 2.44 -0.12
C VAL A 18 5.51 3.80 -0.36
N ASP A 19 5.41 4.70 0.62
CA ASP A 19 6.21 5.94 0.70
C ASP A 19 7.01 5.91 1.99
N ARG A 20 8.31 5.58 1.88
CA ARG A 20 9.22 5.44 3.03
C ARG A 20 8.63 4.49 4.08
N ASN A 21 8.20 5.00 5.24
CA ASN A 21 7.60 4.22 6.32
C ASN A 21 6.06 4.22 6.32
N LEU A 22 5.42 4.80 5.30
CA LEU A 22 3.97 4.79 5.11
C LEU A 22 3.56 3.70 4.12
N TYR A 23 2.81 2.73 4.62
CA TYR A 23 2.30 1.58 3.88
C TYR A 23 0.79 1.68 3.76
N THR A 24 0.26 1.64 2.54
CA THR A 24 -1.19 1.70 2.29
C THR A 24 -1.66 0.57 1.40
N GLY A 25 -2.89 0.10 1.64
CA GLY A 25 -3.58 -0.89 0.80
C GLY A 25 -5.02 -0.48 0.56
N GLN A 26 -5.50 -0.61 -0.67
CA GLN A 26 -6.79 -0.05 -1.08
C GLN A 26 -8.01 -0.76 -0.47
N ASN A 27 -7.95 -2.08 -0.29
CA ASN A 27 -9.09 -2.94 0.03
C ASN A 27 -8.65 -4.26 0.68
N PRO A 28 -9.57 -5.14 1.12
CA PRO A 28 -9.22 -6.43 1.74
C PRO A 28 -8.33 -7.34 0.87
N ALA A 29 -8.46 -7.28 -0.47
CA ALA A 29 -7.61 -8.06 -1.37
C ALA A 29 -6.14 -7.60 -1.33
N SER A 30 -5.87 -6.38 -0.84
CA SER A 30 -4.53 -5.82 -0.71
C SER A 30 -3.79 -6.28 0.56
N SER A 31 -4.45 -6.91 1.53
CA SER A 31 -3.84 -7.27 2.83
C SER A 31 -2.63 -8.19 2.71
N GLY A 32 -2.72 -9.23 1.88
CA GLY A 32 -1.61 -10.17 1.65
C GLY A 32 -0.40 -9.52 0.99
N PRO A 33 -0.57 -8.84 -0.16
CA PRO A 33 0.50 -8.05 -0.79
C PRO A 33 1.11 -6.99 0.14
N LEU A 34 0.28 -6.25 0.89
CA LEU A 34 0.76 -5.21 1.79
C LEU A 34 1.65 -5.77 2.90
N ALA A 35 1.25 -6.90 3.50
CA ALA A 35 2.05 -7.57 4.53
C ALA A 35 3.41 -8.04 3.97
N LYS A 36 3.46 -8.49 2.72
CA LYS A 36 4.72 -8.86 2.05
C LYS A 36 5.63 -7.67 1.87
N GLU A 37 5.12 -6.51 1.46
CA GLU A 37 5.92 -5.28 1.34
C GLU A 37 6.48 -4.86 2.71
N LEU A 38 5.64 -4.85 3.75
CA LEU A 38 6.07 -4.48 5.10
C LEU A 38 7.19 -5.39 5.63
N LEU A 39 7.09 -6.70 5.40
CA LEU A 39 8.11 -7.65 5.86
C LEU A 39 9.47 -7.46 5.18
N LYS A 40 9.53 -6.96 3.94
CA LYS A 40 10.81 -6.70 3.25
C LYS A 40 11.67 -5.67 3.98
N ASP A 41 11.04 -4.70 4.62
CA ASP A 41 11.73 -3.60 5.32
C ASP A 41 12.02 -3.92 6.80
N LEU A 42 11.46 -5.01 7.32
CA LEU A 42 11.64 -5.46 8.71
C LEU A 42 12.57 -6.67 8.85
N SER A 43 13.07 -7.21 7.74
CA SER A 43 13.99 -8.36 7.70
C SER A 43 15.42 -7.91 7.40
#